data_AF-A0AA45L3N8-F1
#
_entry.id   AF-A0AA45L3N8-F1
#
_cell.length_a   1.000
_cell.length_b   1.000
_cell.length_c   1.000
_cell.angle_alpha   90.00
_cell.angle_beta   90.00
_cell.angle_gamma   90.00
#
_symmetry.space_group_name_H-M   'P 1'
#
loop_
_entity.id
_entity.type
_entity.pdbx_description
1 polymer ?
#
loop_
_entity_poly.entity_id
_entity_poly.type
_entity_poly.pdbx_seq_one_letter_code
_entity_poly.pdbx_strand_id
1 'polypeptide(L)'
;MALDWNPDLTATFSRRVVKTLAELGGGTVPCDDALSCPDIWELDNGDLAVIGRDCTEAYEGRLPEGVGVGDGERLVVVPGAVARTFKAVLS
;
A
#
# COMPACT_ATOMS: atom_id res chain seq x y z
N MET A 1 -11.76 -16.24 -19.08
CA MET A 1 -11.58 -16.71 -17.70
C MET A 1 -10.57 -15.78 -17.08
N ALA A 2 -11.04 -14.88 -16.20
CA ALA A 2 -10.11 -14.08 -15.42
C ALA A 2 -9.36 -15.06 -14.53
N LEU A 3 -8.03 -15.04 -14.57
CA LEU A 3 -7.25 -15.69 -13.52
C LEU A 3 -7.57 -14.87 -12.27
N ASP A 4 -8.38 -15.41 -11.37
CA ASP A 4 -8.55 -14.82 -10.04
C ASP A 4 -7.17 -14.84 -9.38
N TRP A 5 -6.45 -13.72 -9.50
CA TRP A 5 -5.14 -13.57 -8.88
C TRP A 5 -5.37 -13.50 -7.38
N ASN A 6 -4.73 -14.40 -6.64
CA ASN A 6 -4.79 -14.42 -5.19
C ASN A 6 -3.36 -14.28 -4.65
N PRO A 7 -3.13 -13.39 -3.67
CA PRO A 7 -1.81 -13.24 -3.07
C PRO A 7 -1.37 -14.55 -2.42
N ASP A 8 -0.09 -14.90 -2.55
CA ASP A 8 0.47 -16.00 -1.79
C ASP A 8 0.63 -15.57 -0.32
N LEU A 9 -0.17 -16.14 0.56
CA LEU A 9 -0.17 -15.79 1.99
C LEU A 9 1.01 -16.38 2.77
N THR A 10 1.87 -17.15 2.11
CA THR A 10 3.09 -17.72 2.72
C THR A 10 4.33 -16.88 2.43
N ALA A 11 4.22 -15.93 1.49
CA ALA A 11 5.28 -15.00 1.16
C ALA A 11 5.63 -14.10 2.36
N THR A 12 6.92 -13.87 2.54
CA THR A 12 7.51 -13.11 3.63
C THR A 12 7.98 -11.74 3.16
N PHE A 13 8.03 -10.79 4.10
CA PHE A 13 8.50 -9.43 3.83
C PHE A 13 10.01 -9.44 3.54
N SER A 14 10.40 -9.10 2.31
CA SER A 14 11.79 -9.11 1.87
C SER A 14 12.47 -7.76 2.12
N ARG A 15 11.97 -6.68 1.49
CA ARG A 15 12.54 -5.33 1.65
C ARG A 15 11.49 -4.23 1.55
N ARG A 16 11.71 -3.14 2.29
CA ARG A 16 10.90 -1.93 2.18
C ARG A 16 11.29 -1.19 0.91
N VAL A 17 10.30 -0.84 0.09
CA VAL A 17 10.48 -0.23 -1.25
C VAL A 17 10.05 1.25 -1.31
N VAL A 18 9.76 1.84 -0.15
CA VAL A 18 9.44 3.27 -0.01
C VAL A 18 10.24 3.88 1.14
N LYS A 19 10.47 5.19 1.06
CA LYS A 19 10.94 5.95 2.22
C LYS A 19 9.75 6.27 3.12
N THR A 20 9.97 6.25 4.42
CA THR A 20 8.92 6.60 5.38
C THR A 20 8.58 8.09 5.32
N LEU A 21 7.38 8.47 5.76
CA LEU A 21 6.97 9.88 5.81
C LEU A 21 7.90 10.71 6.71
N ALA A 22 8.44 10.09 7.77
CA ALA A 22 9.45 10.68 8.65
C ALA A 22 10.74 11.03 7.89
N GLU A 23 11.21 10.13 7.03
CA GLU A 23 12.41 10.36 6.20
C GLU A 23 12.19 11.40 5.09
N LEU A 24 10.94 11.65 4.70
CA LEU A 24 10.57 12.69 3.74
C LEU A 24 10.41 14.08 4.39
N GLY A 25 10.58 14.20 5.71
CA GLY A 25 10.44 15.47 6.44
C GLY A 25 9.02 16.04 6.45
N GLY A 26 8.01 15.22 6.16
CA GLY A 26 6.63 15.66 5.88
C GLY A 26 5.61 15.43 7.00
N GLY A 27 6.04 15.24 8.26
CA GLY A 27 5.13 14.94 9.36
C GLY A 27 4.55 16.19 10.03
N THR A 28 3.34 16.61 9.65
CA THR A 28 2.47 17.44 10.53
C THR A 28 1.59 16.59 11.45
N VAL A 29 1.58 15.27 11.23
CA VAL A 29 1.05 14.26 12.14
C VAL A 29 2.23 13.53 12.77
N PRO A 30 2.37 13.51 14.10
CA PRO A 30 3.36 12.65 14.74
C PRO A 30 2.95 11.20 14.46
N CYS A 31 3.69 10.50 13.59
CA CYS A 31 3.80 9.04 13.72
C CYS A 31 4.61 8.82 15.00
N ASP A 32 3.96 8.90 16.16
CA ASP A 32 4.60 8.67 17.46
C ASP A 32 5.04 7.20 17.59
N ASP A 33 4.41 6.32 16.81
CA ASP A 33 4.73 4.90 16.72
C ASP A 33 5.01 4.52 15.26
N ALA A 34 6.13 3.85 15.02
CA ALA A 34 6.52 3.33 13.69
C ALA A 34 5.48 2.39 13.05
N LEU A 35 4.43 2.01 13.78
CA LEU A 35 3.32 1.16 13.37
C LEU A 35 2.16 1.90 12.70
N SER A 36 2.10 3.24 12.81
CA SER A 36 1.01 4.06 12.23
C SER A 36 1.37 4.70 10.89
N CYS A 37 2.58 4.45 10.41
CA CYS A 37 3.09 5.04 9.19
C CYS A 37 2.78 4.14 7.98
N PRO A 38 2.25 4.70 6.89
CA PRO A 38 1.97 3.93 5.68
C PRO A 38 3.27 3.46 5.03
N ASP A 39 3.30 2.20 4.62
CA ASP A 39 4.50 1.49 4.17
C ASP A 39 4.20 0.61 2.94
N ILE A 40 5.20 0.39 2.11
CA ILE A 40 5.13 -0.52 0.96
C ILE A 40 6.35 -1.43 1.01
N TRP A 41 6.10 -2.74 0.92
CA TRP A 41 7.11 -3.79 0.99
C TRP A 41 7.04 -4.68 -0.24
N GLU A 42 8.21 -5.13 -0.68
CA GLU A 42 8.36 -6.22 -1.64
C GLU A 42 8.44 -7.54 -0.86
N LEU A 43 7.64 -8.52 -1.28
CA LEU A 43 7.64 -9.87 -0.76
C LEU A 43 8.68 -10.73 -1.49
N ASP A 44 9.11 -11.84 -0.90
CA ASP A 44 10.15 -12.70 -1.49
C ASP A 44 9.74 -13.34 -2.83
N ASN A 45 8.43 -13.44 -3.09
CA ASN A 45 7.87 -13.93 -4.34
C ASN A 45 7.76 -12.84 -5.43
N GLY A 46 8.12 -11.59 -5.12
CA GLY A 46 8.05 -10.44 -6.02
C GLY A 46 6.75 -9.64 -5.97
N ASP A 47 5.75 -10.07 -5.18
CA ASP A 47 4.53 -9.30 -4.95
C ASP A 47 4.80 -8.08 -4.05
N LEU A 48 3.86 -7.14 -4.03
CA LEU A 48 3.95 -5.92 -3.21
C LEU A 48 2.86 -5.90 -2.15
N ALA A 49 3.26 -5.75 -0.88
CA ALA A 49 2.36 -5.49 0.22
C ALA A 49 2.27 -3.99 0.49
N VAL A 50 1.05 -3.44 0.48
CA VAL A 50 0.77 -2.03 0.76
C VAL A 50 0.03 -1.90 2.07
N ILE A 51 0.58 -1.13 3.00
CA ILE A 51 0.00 -0.83 4.31
C ILE A 51 -0.41 0.64 4.31
N GLY A 52 -1.70 0.90 4.49
CA GLY A 52 -2.28 2.24 4.49
C GLY A 52 -3.55 2.29 5.31
N ARG A 53 -4.27 3.42 5.20
CA ARG A 53 -5.58 3.55 5.83
C ARG A 53 -6.63 2.83 4.99
N ASP A 54 -7.38 1.91 5.58
CA ASP A 54 -8.57 1.37 4.93
C ASP A 54 -9.56 2.50 4.65
N CYS A 55 -9.97 2.63 3.40
CA CYS A 55 -10.94 3.60 2.93
C CYS A 55 -12.01 2.92 2.08
N THR A 56 -12.22 1.61 2.29
CA THR A 56 -13.13 0.78 1.49
C THR A 56 -14.54 1.34 1.56
N GLU A 57 -15.07 1.55 2.77
CA GLU A 57 -16.40 2.12 2.97
C GLU A 57 -16.50 3.57 2.47
N ALA A 58 -15.43 4.37 2.62
CA ALA A 58 -15.43 5.78 2.23
C ALA A 58 -15.47 6.02 0.71
N TYR A 59 -15.05 5.01 -0.07
CA TYR A 59 -15.02 5.03 -1.53
C TYR A 59 -16.09 4.15 -2.18
N GLU A 60 -16.95 3.51 -1.38
CA GLU A 60 -18.09 2.77 -1.89
C GLU A 60 -18.97 3.69 -2.75
N GLY A 61 -19.30 3.24 -3.97
CA GLY A 61 -20.07 4.03 -4.94
C GLY A 61 -19.35 5.24 -5.55
N ARG A 62 -18.07 5.47 -5.21
CA ARG A 62 -17.23 6.55 -5.75
C ARG A 62 -16.03 6.05 -6.56
N LEU A 63 -15.97 4.74 -6.79
CA LEU A 63 -14.92 4.14 -7.62
C LEU A 63 -15.07 4.59 -9.08
N PRO A 64 -13.94 4.81 -9.78
CA PRO A 64 -13.96 5.13 -11.20
C PRO A 64 -14.46 3.93 -12.02
N GLU A 65 -14.89 4.20 -13.25
CA GLU A 65 -15.39 3.18 -14.16
C GLU A 65 -14.33 2.07 -14.40
N GLY A 66 -14.76 0.81 -14.30
CA GLY A 66 -13.89 -0.35 -14.47
C GLY A 66 -13.05 -0.73 -13.24
N VAL A 67 -13.19 -0.04 -12.11
CA VAL A 67 -12.52 -0.37 -10.83
C VAL A 67 -13.55 -0.88 -9.83
N GLY A 68 -13.22 -1.99 -9.18
CA GLY A 68 -14.03 -2.60 -8.12
C GLY A 68 -13.17 -3.03 -6.93
N VAL A 69 -13.83 -3.26 -5.81
CA VAL A 69 -13.27 -3.96 -4.65
C VAL A 69 -14.10 -5.23 -4.48
N GLY A 70 -13.51 -6.39 -4.76
CA GLY A 70 -14.13 -7.70 -4.68
C GLY A 70 -14.11 -8.30 -3.27
N ASP A 71 -14.60 -9.53 -3.15
CA ASP A 71 -14.65 -10.24 -1.88
C ASP A 71 -13.22 -10.55 -1.37
N GLY A 72 -12.93 -10.18 -0.12
CA GLY A 72 -11.59 -10.30 0.45
C GLY A 72 -10.61 -9.18 0.09
N GLU A 73 -11.00 -8.25 -0.78
CA GLU A 73 -10.18 -7.09 -1.15
C GLU A 73 -10.49 -5.89 -0.26
N ARG A 74 -9.51 -4.99 -0.11
CA ARG A 74 -9.68 -3.72 0.62
C ARG A 74 -9.03 -2.58 -0.15
N LEU A 75 -9.71 -1.44 -0.21
CA LEU A 75 -9.14 -0.21 -0.73
C LEU A 75 -8.37 0.49 0.38
N VAL A 76 -7.05 0.52 0.25
CA VAL A 76 -6.16 1.24 1.16
C VAL A 76 -5.60 2.49 0.50
N VAL A 77 -5.57 3.60 1.26
CA VAL A 77 -4.99 4.86 0.82
C VAL A 77 -3.66 5.09 1.52
N VAL A 78 -2.64 5.41 0.72
CA VAL A 78 -1.30 5.83 1.18
C VAL A 78 -1.03 7.28 0.75
N PRO A 79 -0.26 8.07 1.54
CA PRO A 79 0.13 9.42 1.16
C PRO A 79 0.92 9.43 -0.15
N GLY A 80 0.54 10.33 -1.07
CA GLY A 80 1.19 10.43 -2.37
C GLY A 80 2.69 10.71 -2.29
N ALA A 81 3.16 11.40 -1.24
CA ALA A 81 4.59 11.63 -1.02
C ALA A 81 5.36 10.31 -0.83
N VAL A 82 4.82 9.38 -0.04
CA VAL A 82 5.39 8.04 0.18
C VAL A 82 5.34 7.22 -1.10
N ALA A 83 4.18 7.15 -1.75
CA ALA A 83 4.02 6.39 -2.99
C ALA A 83 4.95 6.87 -4.12
N ARG A 84 5.27 8.16 -4.21
CA ARG A 84 6.19 8.69 -5.22
C ARG A 84 7.65 8.27 -4.99
N THR A 85 8.02 7.87 -3.78
CA THR A 85 9.37 7.32 -3.51
C THR A 85 9.57 5.92 -4.06
N PHE A 86 8.47 5.18 -4.29
CA PHE A 86 8.48 3.84 -4.85
C PHE A 86 9.22 3.76 -6.19
N LYS A 87 8.99 4.74 -7.07
CA LYS A 87 9.65 4.81 -8.39
C LYS A 87 11.17 4.88 -8.30
N ALA A 88 11.71 5.42 -7.20
CA ALA A 88 13.15 5.60 -7.03
C ALA A 88 13.89 4.32 -6.62
N VAL A 89 13.17 3.26 -6.18
CA VAL A 89 13.78 2.02 -5.66
C VAL A 89 13.83 0.89 -6.72
N LEU A 90 13.00 0.99 -7.77
CA LEU A 90 12.94 -0.01 -8.86
C LEU A 90 13.66 0.42 -10.16
N SER A 91 14.44 1.51 -10.14
CA SER A 91 15.28 1.95 -11.27
C SER A 91 16.72 1.47 -11.13
#